data_AF-A0A6J8EQM0-F1
#
_entry.id   AF-A0A6J8EQM0-F1
#
_cell.length_a   1.000
_cell.length_b   1.000
_cell.length_c   1.000
_cell.angle_alpha   90.00
_cell.angle_beta   90.00
_cell.angle_gamma   90.00
#
_symmetry.space_group_name_H-M   'P 1'
#
loop_
_entity.id
_entity.type
_entity.pdbx_description
1 polymer ?
#
loop_
_entity_poly.entity_id
_entity_poly.type
_entity_poly.pdbx_seq_one_letter_code
_entity_poly.pdbx_strand_id
1 'polypeptide(L)'
;MAFSKAPFKRFNEKTGCAPPVGSYDPKQKDKAVALQFDKGGDRFKTPKDVLLGPGSFDIDTPAKKCPLNQSTCSNGGDKKKNHKTSENSMEMAKIKDLEREIKRLVQERNNLDKQLTHREDEICSFEIYKEEKELKELKKSNEVLRNKMTNADTACKKQESLQQELSSLKHQMECKNKEIARVKHELESTLNHQHNELHVLENVVMVIEERIHHLDFDVDHKDI
;
A
#
# COMPACT_ATOMS: atom_id res chain seq x y z
N MET A 1 -17.87 32.33 24.55
CA MET A 1 -18.59 31.24 23.85
C MET A 1 -17.72 30.01 23.91
N ALA A 2 -18.23 28.88 24.43
CA ALA A 2 -17.49 27.63 24.51
C ALA A 2 -18.05 26.66 23.46
N PHE A 3 -17.18 26.19 22.56
CA PHE A 3 -17.54 25.16 21.59
C PHE A 3 -17.60 23.79 22.28
N SER A 4 -18.61 22.99 21.96
CA SER A 4 -18.71 21.60 22.37
C SER A 4 -17.51 20.82 21.84
N LYS A 5 -16.74 20.20 22.74
CA LYS A 5 -15.62 19.33 22.35
C LYS A 5 -16.17 18.11 21.61
N ALA A 6 -15.69 17.89 20.38
CA ALA A 6 -16.03 16.73 19.58
C ALA A 6 -15.59 15.42 20.28
N PRO A 7 -16.37 14.33 20.15
CA PRO A 7 -16.02 13.04 20.73
C PRO A 7 -14.70 12.54 20.13
N PHE A 8 -13.71 12.32 20.99
CA PHE A 8 -12.34 11.98 20.61
C PHE A 8 -12.23 10.48 20.32
N LYS A 9 -12.93 9.98 19.29
CA LYS A 9 -12.79 8.59 18.84
C LYS A 9 -11.45 8.43 18.13
N ARG A 10 -10.47 7.84 18.83
CA ARG A 10 -9.16 7.55 18.25
C ARG A 10 -9.28 6.32 17.36
N PHE A 11 -8.63 6.36 16.19
CA PHE A 11 -8.57 5.25 15.23
C PHE A 11 -8.03 3.92 15.81
N ASN A 12 -7.48 3.93 17.04
CA ASN A 12 -6.91 2.78 17.74
C ASN A 12 -7.78 2.25 18.90
N GLU A 13 -9.04 2.67 19.03
CA GLU A 13 -9.95 2.02 19.98
C GLU A 13 -10.29 0.60 19.49
N LYS A 14 -10.07 -0.41 20.35
CA LYS A 14 -10.27 -1.85 20.07
C LYS A 14 -11.68 -2.20 19.58
N THR A 15 -12.63 -1.29 19.66
CA THR A 15 -14.02 -1.46 19.21
C THR A 15 -14.21 -1.21 17.71
N GLY A 16 -13.17 -0.81 16.98
CA GLY A 16 -13.22 -0.58 15.52
C GLY A 16 -12.11 -1.26 14.69
N CYS A 17 -11.20 -2.01 15.32
CA CYS A 17 -10.19 -2.76 14.58
C CYS A 17 -10.82 -4.00 13.93
N ALA A 18 -10.50 -4.22 12.66
CA ALA A 18 -10.84 -5.47 11.98
C ALA A 18 -10.26 -6.67 12.78
N PRO A 19 -10.97 -7.80 12.83
CA PRO A 19 -10.45 -9.04 13.42
C PRO A 19 -9.07 -9.40 12.85
N PRO A 20 -8.21 -10.07 13.63
CA PRO A 20 -6.92 -10.54 13.15
C PRO A 20 -7.06 -11.39 11.87
N VAL A 21 -6.01 -11.39 11.04
CA VAL A 21 -5.96 -12.26 9.86
C VAL A 21 -6.12 -13.72 10.29
N GLY A 22 -7.09 -14.43 9.70
CA GLY A 22 -7.46 -15.81 10.08
C GLY A 22 -8.55 -15.94 11.15
N SER A 23 -9.04 -14.83 11.74
CA SER A 23 -10.17 -14.85 12.69
C SER A 23 -11.54 -14.81 12.01
N TYR A 24 -11.59 -14.63 10.69
CA TYR A 24 -12.82 -14.74 9.93
C TYR A 24 -13.10 -16.21 9.62
N ASP A 25 -14.11 -16.80 10.26
CA ASP A 25 -14.68 -18.09 9.87
C ASP A 25 -15.79 -17.86 8.84
N PRO A 26 -15.62 -18.26 7.56
CA PRO A 26 -16.65 -18.11 6.52
C PRO A 26 -17.94 -18.90 6.82
N LYS A 27 -17.91 -19.82 7.79
CA LYS A 27 -19.07 -20.62 8.21
C LYS A 27 -19.82 -20.04 9.40
N GLN A 28 -19.25 -19.05 10.10
CA GLN A 28 -19.95 -18.32 11.16
C GLN A 28 -20.92 -17.32 10.52
N LYS A 29 -22.16 -17.77 10.30
CA LYS A 29 -23.30 -16.89 10.01
C LYS A 29 -23.79 -16.22 11.29
N ASP A 30 -22.93 -15.48 11.98
CA ASP A 30 -23.43 -14.52 12.94
C ASP A 30 -24.01 -13.35 12.15
N LYS A 31 -25.23 -12.98 12.56
CA LYS A 31 -26.06 -11.97 11.92
C LYS A 31 -25.36 -10.61 12.05
N ALA A 32 -24.37 -10.36 11.21
CA ALA A 32 -23.87 -9.02 10.97
C ALA A 32 -25.09 -8.18 10.58
N VAL A 33 -25.33 -7.11 11.33
CA VAL A 33 -26.28 -6.06 10.94
C VAL A 33 -25.75 -5.52 9.62
N ALA A 34 -26.22 -6.12 8.54
CA ALA A 34 -26.08 -5.56 7.22
C ALA A 34 -26.71 -4.18 7.31
N LEU A 35 -25.89 -3.13 7.22
CA LEU A 35 -26.38 -1.82 6.89
C LEU A 35 -27.19 -2.02 5.60
N GLN A 36 -28.51 -2.01 5.74
CA GLN A 36 -29.42 -1.95 4.62
C GLN A 36 -29.03 -0.69 3.87
N PHE A 37 -28.33 -0.87 2.74
CA PHE A 37 -28.40 0.14 1.71
C PHE A 37 -29.87 0.21 1.35
N ASP A 38 -30.49 1.35 1.64
CA ASP A 38 -31.78 1.67 1.08
C ASP A 38 -31.66 1.44 -0.43
N LYS A 39 -32.31 0.38 -0.90
CA LYS A 39 -32.56 0.15 -2.33
C LYS A 39 -33.67 1.10 -2.78
N GLY A 40 -33.57 2.37 -2.37
CA GLY A 40 -34.38 3.47 -2.85
C GLY A 40 -33.90 3.81 -4.24
N GLY A 41 -34.66 3.40 -5.24
CA GLY A 41 -34.50 3.76 -6.65
C GLY A 41 -34.75 5.25 -6.93
N ASP A 42 -34.13 6.13 -6.15
CA ASP A 42 -34.26 7.58 -6.25
C ASP A 42 -33.02 8.27 -6.82
N ARG A 43 -31.94 7.51 -7.06
CA ARG A 43 -30.72 8.05 -7.69
C ARG A 43 -30.88 8.36 -9.18
N PHE A 44 -31.93 7.84 -9.82
CA PHE A 44 -32.24 8.05 -11.23
C PHE A 44 -33.66 8.62 -11.43
N LYS A 45 -34.04 9.60 -10.61
CA LYS A 45 -35.17 10.46 -10.97
C LYS A 45 -34.67 11.46 -12.01
N THR A 46 -35.26 11.44 -13.21
CA THR A 46 -35.19 12.58 -14.12
C THR A 46 -35.78 13.80 -13.41
N PRO A 47 -35.05 14.93 -13.32
CA PRO A 47 -35.61 16.15 -12.78
C PRO A 47 -36.84 16.55 -13.61
N LYS A 48 -38.01 16.59 -12.99
CA LYS A 48 -39.15 17.38 -13.48
C LYS A 48 -38.82 18.84 -13.18
N ASP A 49 -37.95 19.42 -13.99
CA ASP A 49 -37.93 20.85 -14.29
C ASP A 49 -37.01 21.05 -15.50
N VAL A 50 -37.67 21.05 -16.65
CA VAL A 50 -37.10 21.30 -17.96
C VAL A 50 -36.83 22.81 -18.06
N LEU A 51 -35.57 23.21 -17.84
CA LEU A 51 -35.02 24.38 -18.52
C LEU A 51 -34.13 23.87 -19.65
N LEU A 52 -34.70 23.89 -20.85
CA LEU A 52 -34.04 23.57 -22.12
C LEU A 52 -32.83 24.50 -22.30
N GLY A 53 -31.62 23.96 -22.13
CA GLY A 53 -30.41 24.56 -22.68
C GLY A 53 -30.29 24.28 -24.18
N PRO A 54 -29.63 25.16 -24.97
CA PRO A 54 -29.51 24.98 -26.41
C PRO A 54 -28.56 23.81 -26.71
N GLY A 55 -29.10 22.71 -27.24
CA GLY A 55 -28.29 21.56 -27.69
C GLY A 55 -28.88 20.16 -27.48
N SER A 56 -30.07 20.01 -26.90
CA SER A 56 -30.67 18.69 -26.69
C SER A 56 -31.42 18.20 -27.93
N PHE A 57 -30.84 17.24 -28.66
CA PHE A 57 -31.55 16.49 -29.70
C PHE A 57 -32.37 15.37 -29.07
N ASP A 58 -33.68 15.37 -29.34
CA ASP A 58 -34.60 14.29 -29.00
C ASP A 58 -34.27 13.02 -29.82
N ILE A 59 -33.84 11.97 -29.13
CA ILE A 59 -33.92 10.60 -29.63
C ILE A 59 -35.18 10.02 -29.00
N ASP A 60 -36.30 10.15 -29.69
CA ASP A 60 -37.41 9.19 -29.63
C ASP A 60 -38.53 9.62 -30.59
N THR A 61 -38.57 9.00 -31.78
CA THR A 61 -39.81 8.91 -32.56
C THR A 61 -39.96 7.49 -33.12
N PRO A 62 -41.17 6.92 -33.06
CA PRO A 62 -41.39 5.49 -33.21
C PRO A 62 -41.41 5.05 -34.67
N ALA A 63 -40.92 3.84 -34.89
CA ALA A 63 -41.08 3.09 -36.13
C ALA A 63 -42.54 3.08 -36.63
N LYS A 64 -42.80 3.67 -37.81
CA LYS A 64 -44.00 3.41 -38.62
C LYS A 64 -43.70 3.40 -40.12
N LYS A 65 -43.61 2.17 -40.63
CA LYS A 65 -44.18 1.65 -41.89
C LYS A 65 -44.00 2.48 -43.17
N CYS A 66 -43.13 1.99 -44.06
CA CYS A 66 -43.23 2.24 -45.50
C CYS A 66 -44.47 1.53 -46.09
N PRO A 67 -45.21 2.19 -47.00
CA PRO A 67 -45.79 1.52 -48.16
C PRO A 67 -45.29 2.22 -49.43
N LEU A 68 -44.41 1.52 -50.15
CA LEU A 68 -44.00 1.85 -51.51
C LEU A 68 -45.13 1.41 -52.46
N ASN A 69 -46.07 2.29 -52.74
CA ASN A 69 -47.03 2.09 -53.83
C ASN A 69 -46.43 2.65 -55.13
N GLN A 70 -46.32 1.77 -56.11
CA GLN A 70 -46.11 2.04 -57.52
C GLN A 70 -47.04 3.17 -58.00
N SER A 71 -46.47 4.14 -58.71
CA SER A 71 -47.23 4.92 -59.68
C SER A 71 -46.38 5.08 -60.93
N THR A 72 -46.70 4.24 -61.91
CA THR A 72 -46.32 4.40 -63.31
C THR A 72 -47.08 5.59 -63.89
N CYS A 73 -46.37 6.68 -64.17
CA CYS A 73 -46.93 7.84 -64.87
C CYS A 73 -46.83 7.61 -66.38
N SER A 74 -47.92 7.11 -66.96
CA SER A 74 -48.16 7.04 -68.39
C SER A 74 -48.33 8.45 -68.99
N ASN A 75 -47.82 8.64 -70.21
CA ASN A 75 -47.97 9.82 -71.05
C ASN A 75 -49.39 10.40 -71.06
N GLY A 76 -49.49 11.70 -70.80
CA GLY A 76 -50.64 12.54 -71.17
C GLY A 76 -50.09 13.83 -71.75
N GLY A 77 -50.06 13.92 -73.08
CA GLY A 77 -49.74 15.16 -73.76
C GLY A 77 -50.88 16.15 -73.63
N ASP A 78 -50.56 17.42 -73.39
CA ASP A 78 -51.35 18.53 -73.92
C ASP A 78 -50.52 19.80 -74.01
N LYS A 79 -50.56 20.41 -75.21
CA LYS A 79 -49.89 21.66 -75.55
C LYS A 79 -50.58 22.81 -74.83
N LYS A 80 -49.84 23.68 -74.12
CA LYS A 80 -50.18 25.11 -74.00
C LYS A 80 -49.03 25.99 -73.48
N LYS A 81 -48.70 26.97 -74.34
CA LYS A 81 -48.21 28.33 -74.07
C LYS A 81 -46.79 28.53 -73.51
N ASN A 82 -45.95 29.02 -74.43
CA ASN A 82 -44.71 29.76 -74.22
C ASN A 82 -44.86 30.87 -73.17
N HIS A 83 -44.24 30.70 -72.01
CA HIS A 83 -43.65 31.80 -71.23
C HIS A 83 -42.54 31.36 -70.24
N LYS A 84 -42.00 30.14 -70.36
CA LYS A 84 -41.24 29.46 -69.29
C LYS A 84 -39.71 29.36 -69.51
N THR A 85 -39.18 29.98 -70.55
CA THR A 85 -37.74 29.87 -70.90
C THR A 85 -36.83 30.74 -70.02
N SER A 86 -37.33 31.83 -69.43
CA SER A 86 -36.54 32.72 -68.56
C SER A 86 -36.38 32.16 -67.13
N GLU A 87 -37.40 31.53 -66.57
CA GLU A 87 -37.35 30.94 -65.22
C GLU A 87 -36.41 29.72 -65.18
N ASN A 88 -36.48 28.84 -66.19
CA ASN A 88 -35.59 27.69 -66.30
C ASN A 88 -34.11 28.09 -66.39
N SER A 89 -33.80 29.23 -67.00
CA SER A 89 -32.42 29.74 -67.10
C SER A 89 -31.86 30.18 -65.74
N MET A 90 -32.65 30.91 -64.96
CA MET A 90 -32.27 31.30 -63.59
C MET A 90 -32.16 30.10 -62.65
N GLU A 91 -33.05 29.12 -62.80
CA GLU A 91 -33.01 27.89 -62.01
C GLU A 91 -31.75 27.05 -62.31
N MET A 92 -31.36 26.94 -63.58
CA MET A 92 -30.10 26.29 -63.98
C MET A 92 -28.85 27.02 -63.46
N ALA A 93 -28.87 28.36 -63.40
CA ALA A 93 -27.76 29.12 -62.81
C ALA A 93 -27.63 28.83 -61.31
N LYS A 94 -28.75 28.83 -60.59
CA LYS A 94 -28.80 28.50 -59.15
C LYS A 94 -28.32 27.07 -58.87
N ILE A 95 -28.69 26.10 -59.71
CA ILE A 95 -28.20 24.72 -59.60
C ILE A 95 -26.67 24.69 -59.74
N LYS A 96 -26.09 25.37 -60.74
CA LYS A 96 -24.64 25.44 -60.91
C LYS A 96 -23.91 26.12 -59.75
N ASP A 97 -24.51 27.16 -59.15
CA ASP A 97 -23.97 27.78 -57.94
C ASP A 97 -23.97 26.80 -56.76
N LEU A 98 -25.08 26.08 -56.54
CA LEU A 98 -25.19 25.07 -55.50
C LEU A 98 -24.23 23.90 -55.74
N GLU A 99 -24.04 23.45 -56.97
CA GLU A 99 -23.07 22.40 -57.31
C GLU A 99 -21.62 22.84 -57.00
N ARG A 100 -21.27 24.10 -57.30
CA ARG A 100 -19.96 24.67 -56.93
C ARG A 100 -19.79 24.71 -55.41
N GLU A 101 -20.83 25.13 -54.70
CA GLU A 101 -20.80 25.19 -53.25
C GLU A 101 -20.68 23.79 -52.62
N ILE A 102 -21.42 22.79 -53.13
CA ILE A 102 -21.28 21.39 -52.69
C ILE A 102 -19.85 20.90 -52.91
N LYS A 103 -19.25 21.16 -54.08
CA LYS A 103 -17.85 20.76 -54.34
C LYS A 103 -16.88 21.43 -53.37
N ARG A 104 -17.08 22.73 -53.11
CA ARG A 104 -16.26 23.50 -52.15
C ARG A 104 -16.38 22.92 -50.74
N LEU A 105 -17.60 22.66 -50.27
CA LEU A 105 -17.87 22.08 -48.95
C LEU A 105 -17.30 20.67 -48.81
N VAL A 106 -17.39 19.83 -49.84
CA VAL A 106 -16.79 18.49 -49.83
C VAL A 106 -15.26 18.58 -49.73
N GLN A 107 -14.63 19.51 -50.46
CA GLN A 107 -13.19 19.72 -50.38
C GLN A 107 -12.75 20.25 -49.01
N GLU A 108 -13.50 21.20 -48.45
CA GLU A 108 -13.27 21.73 -47.10
C GLU A 108 -13.38 20.63 -46.04
N ARG A 109 -14.45 19.82 -46.09
CA ARG A 109 -14.62 18.67 -45.20
C ARG A 109 -13.46 17.67 -45.32
N ASN A 110 -13.03 17.34 -46.53
CA ASN A 110 -11.89 16.44 -46.72
C ASN A 110 -10.58 17.01 -46.13
N ASN A 111 -10.39 18.33 -46.18
CA ASN A 111 -9.22 18.97 -45.55
C ASN A 111 -9.32 18.97 -44.02
N LEU A 112 -10.52 19.18 -43.47
CA LEU A 112 -10.77 19.08 -42.03
C LEU A 112 -10.55 17.64 -41.54
N ASP A 113 -11.07 16.64 -42.25
CA ASP A 113 -10.86 15.21 -41.92
C ASP A 113 -9.36 14.89 -41.86
N LYS A 114 -8.56 15.34 -42.84
CA LYS A 114 -7.10 15.13 -42.83
C LYS A 114 -6.40 15.81 -41.65
N GLN A 115 -6.84 17.03 -41.30
CA GLN A 115 -6.28 17.74 -40.16
C GLN A 115 -6.65 17.05 -38.84
N LEU A 116 -7.89 16.57 -38.72
CA LEU A 116 -8.37 15.82 -37.57
C LEU A 116 -7.54 14.55 -37.38
N THR A 117 -7.40 13.72 -38.42
CA THR A 117 -6.62 12.47 -38.33
C THR A 117 -5.17 12.74 -37.95
N HIS A 118 -4.56 13.79 -38.50
CA HIS A 118 -3.19 14.15 -38.14
C HIS A 118 -3.05 14.55 -36.67
N ARG A 119 -4.00 15.32 -36.13
CA ARG A 119 -4.02 15.71 -34.71
C ARG A 119 -4.27 14.53 -33.80
N GLU A 120 -5.15 13.61 -34.19
CA GLU A 120 -5.41 12.36 -33.45
C GLU A 120 -4.15 11.49 -33.38
N ASP A 121 -3.42 11.35 -34.49
CA ASP A 121 -2.14 10.63 -34.53
C ASP A 121 -1.07 11.30 -33.64
N GLU A 122 -0.95 12.64 -33.70
CA GLU A 122 -0.06 13.40 -32.83
C GLU A 122 -0.39 13.13 -31.35
N ILE A 123 -1.65 13.31 -30.96
CA ILE A 123 -2.10 13.10 -29.57
C ILE A 123 -1.81 11.66 -29.13
N CYS A 124 -2.20 10.68 -29.92
CA CYS A 124 -1.95 9.27 -29.65
C CYS A 124 -0.45 8.98 -29.43
N SER A 125 0.41 9.52 -30.31
CA SER A 125 1.86 9.33 -30.19
C SER A 125 2.45 9.98 -28.93
N PHE A 126 1.96 11.17 -28.55
CA PHE A 126 2.40 11.88 -27.36
C PHE A 126 1.95 11.17 -26.07
N GLU A 127 0.71 10.68 -26.04
CA GLU A 127 0.16 9.93 -24.91
C GLU A 127 0.95 8.63 -24.70
N ILE A 128 1.18 7.85 -25.76
CA ILE A 128 1.99 6.62 -25.70
C ILE A 128 3.39 6.94 -25.18
N TYR A 129 4.07 7.95 -25.73
CA TYR A 129 5.42 8.32 -25.29
C TYR A 129 5.46 8.71 -23.80
N LYS A 130 4.46 9.48 -23.34
CA LYS A 130 4.35 9.91 -21.95
C LYS A 130 4.15 8.72 -21.02
N GLU A 131 3.22 7.82 -21.36
CA GLU A 131 2.93 6.60 -20.59
C GLU A 131 4.15 5.66 -20.55
N GLU A 132 4.84 5.46 -21.67
CA GLU A 132 6.06 4.65 -21.73
C GLU A 132 7.17 5.21 -20.84
N LYS A 133 7.34 6.55 -20.85
CA LYS A 133 8.31 7.23 -20.00
C LYS A 133 7.97 7.04 -18.51
N GLU A 134 6.71 7.26 -18.14
CA GLU A 134 6.24 7.08 -16.76
C GLU A 134 6.39 5.63 -16.30
N LEU A 135 6.06 4.66 -17.15
CA LEU A 135 6.23 3.24 -16.89
C LEU A 135 7.71 2.88 -16.68
N LYS A 136 8.62 3.46 -17.47
CA LYS A 136 10.07 3.26 -17.33
C LYS A 136 10.59 3.85 -16.01
N GLU A 137 10.12 5.02 -15.61
CA GLU A 137 10.47 5.66 -14.34
C GLU A 137 9.93 4.85 -13.15
N LEU A 138 8.68 4.40 -13.20
CA LEU A 138 8.07 3.52 -12.20
C LEU A 138 8.82 2.19 -12.08
N LYS A 139 9.26 1.58 -13.18
CA LYS A 139 10.06 0.35 -13.16
C LYS A 139 11.40 0.56 -12.46
N LYS A 140 12.10 1.65 -12.76
CA LYS A 140 13.36 2.01 -12.09
C LYS A 140 13.15 2.24 -10.59
N SER A 141 12.11 2.98 -10.21
CA SER A 141 11.77 3.22 -8.81
C SER A 141 11.45 1.91 -8.06
N ASN A 142 10.67 1.02 -8.67
CA ASN A 142 10.35 -0.29 -8.09
C ASN A 142 11.59 -1.19 -7.94
N GLU A 143 12.53 -1.15 -8.87
CA GLU A 143 13.79 -1.88 -8.74
C GLU A 143 14.62 -1.38 -7.56
N VAL A 144 14.74 -0.05 -7.39
CA VAL A 144 15.41 0.55 -6.24
C VAL A 144 14.73 0.13 -4.93
N LEU A 145 13.39 0.15 -4.88
CA LEU A 145 12.65 -0.27 -3.69
C LEU A 145 12.85 -1.76 -3.37
N ARG A 146 12.84 -2.63 -4.38
CA ARG A 146 13.15 -4.06 -4.20
C ARG A 146 14.55 -4.27 -3.65
N ASN A 147 15.55 -3.58 -4.19
CA ASN A 147 16.93 -3.67 -3.70
C ASN A 147 17.07 -3.15 -2.26
N LYS A 148 16.36 -2.07 -1.91
CA LYS A 148 16.32 -1.59 -0.52
C LYS A 148 15.67 -2.61 0.41
N MET A 149 14.59 -3.25 -0.02
CA MET A 149 13.89 -4.28 0.75
C MET A 149 14.80 -5.48 1.02
N THR A 150 15.46 -6.02 -0.02
CA THR A 150 16.37 -7.18 0.15
C THR A 150 17.57 -6.84 1.02
N ASN A 151 18.10 -5.62 0.93
CA ASN A 151 19.17 -5.15 1.80
C ASN A 151 18.71 -4.98 3.25
N ALA A 152 17.50 -4.47 3.48
CA ALA A 152 16.92 -4.38 4.82
C ALA A 152 16.69 -5.79 5.42
N ASP A 153 16.21 -6.75 4.62
CA ASP A 153 15.99 -8.12 5.07
C ASP A 153 17.31 -8.81 5.47
N THR A 154 18.39 -8.62 4.70
CA THR A 154 19.70 -9.16 5.05
C THR A 154 20.29 -8.51 6.30
N ALA A 155 20.14 -7.20 6.45
CA ALA A 155 20.54 -6.48 7.67
C ALA A 155 19.76 -6.96 8.90
N CYS A 156 18.45 -7.17 8.77
CA CYS A 156 17.58 -7.67 9.84
C CYS A 156 18.03 -9.06 10.32
N LYS A 157 18.25 -10.00 9.39
CA LYS A 157 18.76 -11.36 9.72
C LYS A 157 20.12 -11.31 10.41
N LYS A 158 21.01 -10.43 9.96
CA LYS A 158 22.32 -10.24 10.61
C LYS A 158 22.16 -9.68 12.03
N GLN A 159 21.26 -8.73 12.23
CA GLN A 159 20.96 -8.17 13.54
C GLN A 159 20.37 -9.23 14.48
N GLU A 160 19.43 -10.05 14.03
CA GLU A 160 18.87 -11.17 14.80
C GLU A 160 19.95 -12.17 15.22
N SER A 161 20.84 -12.54 14.29
CA SER A 161 21.97 -13.43 14.57
C SER A 161 22.92 -12.84 15.62
N LEU A 162 23.29 -11.57 15.50
CA LEU A 162 24.14 -10.89 16.49
C LEU A 162 23.46 -10.78 17.86
N GLN A 163 22.14 -10.54 17.89
CA GLN A 163 21.38 -10.49 19.13
C GLN A 163 21.34 -11.85 19.84
N GLN A 164 21.24 -12.94 19.07
CA GLN A 164 21.32 -14.30 19.60
C GLN A 164 22.74 -14.64 20.12
N GLU A 165 23.78 -14.24 19.40
CA GLU A 165 25.16 -14.45 19.85
C GLU A 165 25.44 -13.67 21.14
N LEU A 166 24.99 -12.43 21.22
CA LEU A 166 25.14 -11.57 22.40
C LEU A 166 24.43 -12.17 23.62
N SER A 167 23.22 -12.71 23.48
CA SER A 167 22.51 -13.36 24.59
C SER A 167 23.21 -14.64 25.05
N SER A 168 23.72 -15.45 24.11
CA SER A 168 24.51 -16.65 24.40
C SER A 168 25.80 -16.32 25.17
N LEU A 169 26.57 -15.32 24.71
CA LEU A 169 27.79 -14.88 25.36
C LEU A 169 27.53 -14.31 26.76
N LYS A 170 26.44 -13.55 26.94
CA LYS A 170 26.01 -13.08 28.26
C LYS A 170 25.73 -14.23 29.21
N HIS A 171 25.00 -15.24 28.74
CA HIS A 171 24.71 -16.42 29.55
C HIS A 171 25.99 -17.20 29.91
N GLN A 172 26.91 -17.37 28.95
CA GLN A 172 28.19 -18.03 29.19
C GLN A 172 29.04 -17.29 30.23
N MET A 173 29.11 -15.96 30.13
CA MET A 173 29.78 -15.10 31.10
C MET A 173 29.17 -15.23 32.50
N GLU A 174 27.84 -15.28 32.60
CA GLU A 174 27.16 -15.48 33.88
C GLU A 174 27.50 -16.84 34.50
N CYS A 175 27.51 -17.91 33.71
CA CYS A 175 27.92 -19.24 34.15
C CYS A 175 29.38 -19.26 34.62
N LYS A 176 30.30 -18.61 33.90
CA LYS A 176 31.70 -18.49 34.31
C LYS A 176 31.87 -17.67 35.58
N ASN A 177 31.11 -16.60 35.77
CA ASN A 177 31.13 -15.82 37.01
C ASN A 177 30.65 -16.64 38.21
N LYS A 178 29.60 -17.46 38.05
CA LYS A 178 29.13 -18.39 39.09
C LYS A 178 30.20 -19.42 39.44
N GLU A 179 30.88 -19.96 38.42
CA GLU A 179 31.98 -20.90 38.62
C GLU A 179 33.16 -20.27 39.37
N ILE A 180 33.57 -19.06 38.97
CA ILE A 180 34.62 -18.32 39.67
C ILE A 180 34.22 -18.07 41.14
N ALA A 181 32.98 -17.67 41.39
CA ALA A 181 32.48 -17.44 42.75
C ALA A 181 32.54 -18.73 43.59
N ARG A 182 32.16 -19.87 43.01
CA ARG A 182 32.24 -21.18 43.66
C ARG A 182 33.68 -21.55 44.02
N VAL A 183 34.60 -21.47 43.06
CA VAL A 183 36.02 -21.80 43.29
C VAL A 183 36.66 -20.87 44.31
N LYS A 184 36.32 -19.57 44.29
CA LYS A 184 36.78 -18.62 45.30
C LYS A 184 36.32 -19.01 46.71
N HIS A 185 35.05 -19.34 46.86
CA HIS A 185 34.51 -19.79 48.15
C HIS A 185 35.22 -21.07 48.62
N GLU A 186 35.42 -22.04 47.73
CA GLU A 186 36.11 -23.29 48.06
C GLU A 186 37.55 -23.01 48.56
N LEU A 187 38.29 -22.17 47.84
CA LEU A 187 39.65 -21.79 48.22
C LEU A 187 39.70 -21.07 49.58
N GLU A 188 38.78 -20.13 49.82
CA GLU A 188 38.68 -19.41 51.10
C GLU A 188 38.34 -20.36 52.26
N SER A 189 37.46 -21.33 52.02
CA SER A 189 37.12 -22.37 53.00
C SER A 189 38.34 -23.22 53.35
N THR A 190 39.11 -23.67 52.34
CA THR A 190 40.34 -24.43 52.56
C THR A 190 41.39 -23.61 53.31
N LEU A 191 41.58 -22.34 52.96
CA LEU A 191 42.52 -21.45 53.63
C LEU A 191 42.14 -21.25 55.10
N ASN A 192 40.87 -21.01 55.39
CA ASN A 192 40.38 -20.87 56.76
C ASN A 192 40.57 -22.16 57.58
N HIS A 193 40.32 -23.33 56.97
CA HIS A 193 40.59 -24.60 57.61
C HIS A 193 42.06 -24.78 57.96
N GLN A 194 42.97 -24.53 57.01
CA GLN A 194 44.41 -24.61 57.23
C GLN A 194 44.91 -23.61 58.27
N HIS A 195 44.38 -22.38 58.26
CA HIS A 195 44.71 -21.37 59.25
C HIS A 195 44.32 -21.80 60.68
N ASN A 196 43.13 -22.40 60.82
CA ASN A 196 42.69 -22.95 62.10
C ASN A 196 43.57 -24.12 62.56
N GLU A 197 43.95 -25.02 61.66
CA GLU A 197 44.87 -26.13 61.97
C GLU A 197 46.23 -25.62 62.43
N LEU A 198 46.81 -24.63 61.74
CA LEU A 198 48.06 -24.00 62.13
C LEU A 198 47.95 -23.36 63.52
N HIS A 199 46.89 -22.61 63.80
CA HIS A 199 46.65 -22.01 65.11
C HIS A 199 46.52 -23.08 66.22
N VAL A 200 45.88 -24.22 65.95
CA VAL A 200 45.83 -25.33 66.91
C VAL A 200 47.22 -25.91 67.15
N LEU A 201 48.02 -26.10 66.10
CA LEU A 201 49.40 -26.60 66.21
C LEU A 201 50.30 -25.63 66.99
N GLU A 202 50.20 -24.33 66.74
CA GLU A 202 50.92 -23.29 67.48
C GLU A 202 50.61 -23.37 68.99
N ASN A 203 49.34 -23.51 69.36
CA ASN A 203 48.95 -23.69 70.76
C ASN A 203 49.53 -24.99 71.37
N VAL A 204 49.55 -26.09 70.61
CA VAL A 204 50.14 -27.36 71.08
C VAL A 204 51.65 -27.21 71.30
N VAL A 205 52.36 -26.56 70.38
CA VAL A 205 53.80 -26.28 70.51
C VAL A 205 54.07 -25.45 71.75
N MET A 206 53.31 -24.36 71.96
CA MET A 206 53.43 -23.51 73.15
C MET A 206 53.25 -24.31 74.45
N VAL A 207 52.24 -25.18 74.53
CA VAL A 207 52.01 -26.04 75.71
C VAL A 207 53.18 -27.02 75.94
N ILE A 208 53.75 -27.57 74.86
CA ILE A 208 54.91 -28.47 74.95
C ILE A 208 56.15 -27.69 75.44
N GLU A 209 56.40 -26.49 74.90
CA GLU A 209 57.50 -25.62 75.32
C GLU A 209 57.40 -25.22 76.80
N GLU A 210 56.21 -24.83 77.27
CA GLU A 210 55.94 -24.57 78.69
C GLU A 210 56.24 -25.80 79.56
N ARG A 211 55.84 -26.99 79.10
CA ARG A 211 56.08 -28.24 79.83
C ARG A 211 57.57 -28.60 79.88
N ILE A 212 58.32 -28.38 78.80
CA ILE A 212 59.77 -28.59 78.77
C ILE A 212 60.45 -27.64 79.77
N HIS A 213 60.11 -26.35 79.73
CA HIS A 213 60.67 -25.36 80.65
C HIS A 213 60.39 -25.71 82.12
N HIS A 214 59.20 -26.21 82.45
CA HIS A 214 58.89 -26.69 83.80
C HIS A 214 59.73 -27.91 84.21
N LEU A 215 59.98 -28.85 83.30
CA LEU A 215 60.80 -30.03 83.59
C LEU A 215 62.27 -29.68 83.78
N ASP A 216 62.82 -28.75 83.00
CA ASP A 216 64.21 -28.29 83.16
C ASP A 216 64.43 -27.66 84.54
N PHE A 217 63.46 -26.87 85.03
CA PHE A 217 63.49 -26.29 86.39
C PHE A 217 63.44 -27.35 87.51
N ASP A 218 62.67 -28.43 87.33
CA ASP A 218 62.57 -29.52 88.30
C ASP A 218 63.86 -30.38 88.38
N VAL A 219 64.65 -30.42 87.30
CA VAL A 219 65.95 -31.13 87.28
C VAL A 219 66.99 -30.33 88.07
N ASP A 220 67.08 -29.02 87.85
CA ASP A 220 68.03 -28.15 88.55
C ASP A 220 67.80 -28.11 90.08
N HIS A 221 66.57 -28.33 90.54
CA HIS A 221 66.24 -28.38 91.97
C HIS A 221 66.44 -29.76 92.63
N LYS A 222 66.67 -30.83 91.87
CA LYS A 222 66.94 -32.17 92.43
C LYS A 222 68.42 -32.46 92.67
N ASP A 223 69.32 -31.64 92.12
CA ASP A 223 70.78 -31.82 92.21
C ASP A 223 71.46 -30.96 93.31
N ILE A 224 70.70 -30.45 94.29
CA ILE A 224 71.19 -29.76 95.51
C ILE A 224 70.83 -30.58 96.75
#